data_AF-A0AB39QVA9-F1
#
_entry.id   AF-A0AB39QVA9-F1
#
_cell.length_a   1.000
_cell.length_b   1.000
_cell.length_c   1.000
_cell.angle_alpha   90.00
_cell.angle_beta   90.00
_cell.angle_gamma   90.00
#
_symmetry.space_group_name_H-M   'P 1'
#
loop_
_entity.id
_entity.type
_entity.pdbx_description
1 polymer ?
#
loop_
_entity_poly.entity_id
_entity_poly.type
_entity_poly.pdbx_seq_one_letter_code
_entity_poly.pdbx_strand_id
1 'polypeptide(L)'
;MSVAGFLAHSALAAARDQSRTAVTIATERDVLTELFAMRRQLGWAGSNLNQVAKALNSGGEVPYLKEVLADVHRAANAAKKAVDRVANRQDQEGEAA
;
A
#
# COMPACT_ATOMS: atom_id res chain seq x y z
N MET A 1 35.58 12.06 21.41
CA MET A 1 35.41 10.65 20.98
C MET A 1 36.06 10.50 19.61
N SER A 2 36.82 9.43 19.34
CA SER A 2 37.43 9.23 18.02
C SER A 2 36.38 8.71 17.01
N VAL A 3 36.63 8.91 15.71
CA VAL A 3 35.76 8.38 14.63
C VAL A 3 35.58 6.87 14.76
N ALA A 4 36.64 6.14 15.11
CA ALA A 4 36.58 4.71 15.37
C ALA A 4 35.70 4.37 16.59
N GLY A 5 35.77 5.16 17.67
CA GLY A 5 34.93 5.00 18.85
C GLY A 5 33.44 5.29 18.57
N PHE A 6 33.15 6.29 17.74
CA PHE A 6 31.78 6.57 17.27
C PHE A 6 31.22 5.41 16.44
N LEU A 7 31.97 4.95 15.44
CA LEU A 7 31.53 3.84 14.58
C LEU A 7 31.32 2.54 15.37
N ALA A 8 32.22 2.22 16.30
CA ALA A 8 32.07 1.05 17.16
C ALA A 8 30.83 1.15 18.06
N HIS A 9 30.56 2.33 18.63
CA HIS A 9 29.39 2.56 19.46
C HIS A 9 28.09 2.50 18.65
N SER A 10 28.04 3.15 17.48
CA SER A 10 26.89 3.15 16.59
C SER A 10 26.62 1.76 16.01
N ALA A 11 27.66 1.01 15.64
CA ALA A 11 27.51 -0.38 15.19
C ALA A 11 26.99 -1.29 16.32
N LEU A 12 27.47 -1.10 17.57
CA LEU A 12 26.99 -1.84 18.73
C LEU A 12 25.55 -1.48 19.11
N ALA A 13 25.17 -0.21 18.99
CA ALA A 13 23.79 0.26 19.19
C ALA A 13 22.86 -0.31 18.12
N ALA A 14 23.26 -0.28 16.84
CA ALA A 14 22.51 -0.86 15.74
C ALA A 14 22.36 -2.39 15.85
N ALA A 15 23.41 -3.10 16.30
CA ALA A 15 23.36 -4.54 16.55
C ALA A 15 22.40 -4.90 17.70
N ARG A 16 22.30 -4.06 18.73
CA ARG A 16 21.34 -4.22 19.82
C ARG A 16 19.89 -3.94 19.41
N ASP A 17 19.69 -3.06 18.42
CA ASP A 17 18.37 -2.72 17.88
C ASP A 17 17.99 -3.54 16.63
N GLN A 18 18.80 -4.52 16.24
CA GLN A 18 18.64 -5.27 15.00
C GLN A 18 17.29 -6.01 14.89
N SER A 19 16.79 -6.53 16.01
CA SER A 19 15.46 -7.16 16.06
C SER A 19 14.34 -6.15 15.83
N ARG A 20 14.46 -4.92 16.36
CA ARG A 20 13.48 -3.84 16.15
C ARG A 20 13.51 -3.37 14.71
N THR A 21 14.70 -3.17 14.15
CA THR A 21 14.89 -2.80 12.74
C THR A 21 14.33 -3.86 11.79
N ALA A 22 14.55 -5.15 12.05
CA ALA A 22 14.02 -6.24 11.24
C ALA A 22 12.48 -6.31 11.30
N VAL A 23 11.88 -6.10 12.48
CA VAL A 23 10.42 -6.05 12.65
C VAL A 23 9.83 -4.85 11.90
N THR A 24 10.46 -3.68 11.95
CA THR A 24 10.01 -2.50 11.20
C THR A 24 10.07 -2.75 9.69
N ILE A 25 11.19 -3.27 9.17
CA ILE A 25 11.34 -3.58 7.74
C ILE A 25 10.35 -4.67 7.28
N ALA A 26 10.11 -5.70 8.08
CA ALA A 26 9.12 -6.73 7.78
C ALA A 26 7.71 -6.13 7.71
N THR A 27 7.35 -5.29 8.68
CA THR A 27 6.07 -4.59 8.72
C THR A 27 5.88 -3.69 7.49
N GLU A 28 6.93 -3.00 7.05
CA GLU A 28 6.89 -2.14 5.88
C GLU A 28 6.71 -2.93 4.58
N ARG A 29 7.39 -4.08 4.46
CA ARG A 29 7.21 -5.01 3.33
C ARG A 29 5.82 -5.63 3.28
N ASP A 30 5.23 -5.94 4.44
CA ASP A 30 3.86 -6.45 4.52
C ASP A 30 2.88 -5.39 4.03
N VAL A 31 3.04 -4.13 4.47
CA VAL A 31 2.23 -3.00 4.00
C VAL A 31 2.33 -2.84 2.47
N LEU A 32 3.54 -2.85 1.91
CA LEU A 32 3.72 -2.75 0.46
C LEU A 32 3.12 -3.94 -0.30
N THR A 33 3.23 -5.15 0.26
CA THR A 33 2.65 -6.37 -0.32
C THR A 33 1.13 -6.25 -0.41
N GLU A 34 0.48 -5.80 0.66
CA GLU A 34 -0.96 -5.55 0.68
C GLU A 34 -1.38 -4.43 -0.28
N LEU A 35 -0.60 -3.35 -0.40
CA LEU A 35 -0.86 -2.29 -1.39
C LEU A 35 -0.78 -2.83 -2.84
N PHE A 36 0.19 -3.69 -3.15
CA PHE A 36 0.28 -4.32 -4.47
C PHE A 36 -0.86 -5.31 -4.74
N ALA A 37 -1.29 -6.06 -3.72
CA ALA A 37 -2.46 -6.93 -3.81
C ALA A 37 -3.74 -6.13 -4.12
N MET A 38 -3.96 -5.02 -3.39
CA MET A 38 -5.08 -4.10 -3.65
C MET A 38 -5.02 -3.49 -5.06
N ARG A 39 -3.84 -3.03 -5.51
CA ARG A 39 -3.65 -2.52 -6.88
C ARG A 39 -4.06 -3.56 -7.92
N ARG A 40 -3.67 -4.83 -7.73
CA ARG A 40 -4.02 -5.92 -8.65
C ARG A 40 -5.53 -6.17 -8.68
N GLN A 41 -6.19 -6.20 -7.52
CA GLN A 41 -7.63 -6.38 -7.42
C GLN A 41 -8.41 -5.26 -8.12
N LEU A 42 -7.98 -4.00 -7.96
CA LEU A 42 -8.56 -2.87 -8.68
C LEU A 42 -8.36 -2.99 -10.20
N GLY A 43 -7.22 -3.50 -10.65
CA GLY A 43 -6.99 -3.80 -12.06
C GLY A 43 -7.97 -4.83 -12.63
N TRP A 44 -8.28 -5.88 -11.86
CA TRP A 44 -9.30 -6.88 -12.23
C TRP A 44 -10.70 -6.27 -12.26
N ALA A 45 -11.05 -5.44 -11.28
CA ALA A 45 -12.31 -4.71 -11.29
C ALA A 45 -12.45 -3.82 -12.53
N GLY A 46 -11.40 -3.10 -12.93
CA GLY A 46 -11.39 -2.30 -14.16
C GLY A 46 -11.60 -3.13 -15.43
N SER A 47 -10.97 -4.31 -15.51
CA SER A 47 -11.19 -5.25 -16.62
C SER A 47 -12.65 -5.71 -16.71
N ASN A 48 -13.27 -6.03 -15.56
CA ASN A 48 -14.66 -6.43 -15.49
C ASN A 48 -15.60 -5.29 -15.90
N LEU A 49 -15.33 -4.05 -15.46
CA LEU A 49 -16.11 -2.88 -15.90
C LEU A 49 -16.00 -2.65 -17.41
N ASN A 50 -14.84 -2.88 -18.01
CA ASN A 50 -14.68 -2.81 -19.46
C ASN A 50 -15.49 -3.90 -20.18
N GLN A 51 -15.60 -5.11 -19.60
CA GLN A 51 -16.46 -6.17 -20.15
C GLN A 51 -17.94 -5.80 -20.04
N VAL A 52 -18.37 -5.22 -18.92
CA VAL A 52 -19.73 -4.69 -18.75
C VAL A 52 -20.03 -3.61 -19.79
N ALA A 53 -19.12 -2.66 -19.99
CA ALA A 53 -19.29 -1.62 -21.01
C ALA A 53 -19.47 -2.23 -22.41
N LYS A 54 -18.68 -3.25 -22.77
CA LYS A 54 -18.86 -3.98 -24.03
C LYS A 54 -20.22 -4.67 -24.14
N ALA A 55 -20.70 -5.31 -23.07
CA ALA A 55 -22.00 -5.98 -23.06
C ALA A 55 -23.15 -4.97 -23.27
N LEU A 56 -23.13 -3.85 -22.54
CA LEU A 56 -24.10 -2.76 -22.68
C LEU A 56 -24.08 -2.15 -24.09
N ASN A 57 -22.90 -1.87 -24.63
CA ASN A 57 -22.74 -1.33 -25.99
C ASN A 57 -23.25 -2.30 -27.08
N SER A 58 -23.37 -3.58 -26.75
CA SER A 58 -23.91 -4.62 -27.64
C SER A 58 -25.41 -4.83 -27.45
N GLY A 59 -26.08 -3.97 -26.67
CA GLY A 59 -27.51 -4.09 -26.35
C GLY A 59 -27.83 -5.15 -25.29
N GLY A 60 -26.83 -5.71 -24.62
CA GLY A 60 -27.02 -6.65 -23.52
C GLY A 60 -27.39 -5.95 -22.21
N GLU A 61 -28.15 -6.64 -21.35
CA GLU A 61 -28.44 -6.16 -20.00
C GLU A 61 -27.38 -6.63 -19.00
N VAL A 62 -27.01 -5.75 -18.06
CA VAL A 62 -26.13 -6.09 -16.94
C VAL A 62 -26.84 -5.74 -15.64
N PRO A 63 -27.47 -6.72 -14.97
CA PRO A 63 -28.11 -6.50 -13.69
C PRO A 63 -27.08 -6.13 -12.62
N TYR A 64 -27.50 -5.35 -11.62
CA TYR A 64 -26.70 -4.91 -10.47
C TYR A 64 -25.48 -4.02 -10.80
N LEU A 65 -25.43 -3.42 -11.99
CA LEU A 65 -24.31 -2.57 -12.40
C LEU A 65 -24.04 -1.41 -11.43
N LYS A 66 -25.10 -0.78 -10.91
CA LYS A 66 -24.95 0.38 -10.02
C LYS A 66 -24.30 -0.02 -8.69
N GLU A 67 -24.69 -1.17 -8.16
CA GLU A 67 -24.18 -1.76 -6.92
C GLU A 67 -22.72 -2.14 -7.09
N VAL A 68 -22.37 -2.83 -8.19
CA VAL A 68 -20.98 -3.20 -8.49
C VAL A 68 -20.10 -1.96 -8.68
N LEU A 69 -20.58 -0.93 -9.37
CA LEU A 69 -19.84 0.34 -9.50
C LEU A 69 -19.63 1.02 -8.16
N ALA A 70 -20.65 1.03 -7.29
CA ALA A 70 -20.53 1.59 -5.96
C ALA A 70 -19.48 0.83 -5.12
N ASP A 71 -19.43 -0.49 -5.22
CA ASP A 71 -18.49 -1.34 -4.49
C ASP A 71 -17.05 -1.11 -4.96
N VAL A 72 -16.83 -1.08 -6.28
CA VAL A 72 -15.53 -0.77 -6.87
C VAL A 72 -15.06 0.64 -6.47
N HIS A 73 -15.97 1.61 -6.48
CA HIS A 73 -15.63 2.97 -6.07
C HIS A 73 -15.28 3.06 -4.58
N ARG A 74 -15.98 2.32 -3.70
CA ARG A 74 -15.63 2.22 -2.27
C ARG A 74 -14.25 1.58 -2.07
N ALA A 75 -13.96 0.49 -2.79
CA ALA A 75 -12.66 -0.18 -2.72
C ALA A 75 -11.52 0.75 -3.18
N ALA A 76 -11.70 1.47 -4.29
CA ALA A 76 -10.71 2.41 -4.80
C ALA A 76 -10.44 3.55 -3.81
N ASN A 77 -11.48 4.10 -3.17
CA ASN A 77 -11.34 5.13 -2.15
C ASN A 77 -10.65 4.62 -0.88
N ALA A 78 -10.93 3.38 -0.46
CA ALA A 78 -10.25 2.76 0.68
C ALA A 78 -8.76 2.56 0.40
N ALA A 79 -8.42 2.10 -0.81
CA ALA A 79 -7.03 1.95 -1.25
C ALA A 79 -6.30 3.30 -1.27
N LYS A 80 -6.92 4.35 -1.82
CA LYS A 80 -6.37 5.72 -1.80
C LYS A 80 -6.07 6.18 -0.38
N LYS A 81 -7.03 6.06 0.54
CA LYS A 81 -6.84 6.42 1.96
C LYS A 81 -5.76 5.59 2.65
N ALA A 82 -5.57 4.33 2.26
CA ALA A 82 -4.49 3.50 2.79
C ALA A 82 -3.11 4.00 2.31
N VAL A 83 -2.98 4.29 1.02
CA VAL A 83 -1.76 4.88 0.43
C VAL A 83 -1.45 6.23 1.07
N ASP A 84 -2.42 7.13 1.18
CA ASP A 84 -2.23 8.46 1.77
C ASP A 84 -1.72 8.36 3.22
N ARG A 85 -2.23 7.40 4.00
CA ARG A 85 -1.76 7.17 5.38
C ARG A 85 -0.32 6.65 5.44
N VAL A 86 0.08 5.83 4.48
CA VAL A 86 1.46 5.31 4.40
C VAL A 86 2.42 6.42 3.99
N ALA A 87 2.06 7.21 2.96
CA ALA A 87 2.85 8.35 2.51
C ALA A 87 3.05 9.38 3.64
N ASN A 88 1.96 9.78 4.31
CA ASN A 88 2.03 10.75 5.40
C ASN A 88 2.79 10.24 6.64
N ARG A 89 2.88 8.92 6.84
CA ARG A 89 3.71 8.34 7.91
C ARG A 89 5.20 8.53 7.59
N GLN A 90 5.59 8.34 6.33
CA GLN A 90 6.99 8.49 5.90
C GLN A 90 7.47 9.94 6.01
N ASP A 91 6.59 10.92 5.75
CA ASP A 91 6.92 12.35 5.90
C ASP A 91 7.21 12.72 7.37
N GLN A 92 6.45 12.16 8.32
CA GLN A 92 6.62 12.41 9.76
C GLN A 92 7.87 11.75 10.35
N GLU A 93 8.25 10.57 9.86
CA GLU A 93 9.48 9.89 10.27
C GLU A 93 10.74 10.59 9.69
N GLY A 94 10.62 11.29 8.55
CA GLY A 94 11.69 12.09 7.95
C GLY A 94 11.92 13.46 8.61
N GLU A 95 10.92 14.06 9.24
CA GLU A 95 11.07 15.31 10.02
C GLU A 95 11.64 15.10 11.42
N ALA A 96 11.61 13.87 11.94
CA ALA A 96 12.08 13.52 13.29
C ALA A 96 13.52 12.97 13.34
N ALA A 97 14.19 12.84 12.20
CA ALA A 97 15.54 12.28 12.04
C ALA A 97 16.58 13.36 11.69
#